data_AF-A0A8J3N5P8-F1
#
_entry.id   AF-A0A8J3N5P8-F1
#
_cell.length_a   1.000
_cell.length_b   1.000
_cell.length_c   1.000
_cell.angle_alpha   90.00
_cell.angle_beta   90.00
_cell.angle_gamma   90.00
#
_symmetry.space_group_name_H-M   'P 1'
#
loop_
_entity.id
_entity.type
_entity.pdbx_description
1 polymer ?
#
loop_
_entity_poly.entity_id
_entity_poly.type
_entity_poly.pdbx_seq_one_letter_code
_entity_poly.pdbx_strand_id
1 'polypeptide(L)'
;MGYNAYDLSEDMRILLEKYQALFVDAQQEVLPSIADAPSKRDILFYTKADLIILIWDGQSEGTHNLLRWLRQQHKDHLVVFA
;
A
#
# COMPACT_ATOMS: atom_id res chain seq x y z
N MET A 1 3.97 3.46 -5.31
CA MET A 1 3.77 2.00 -5.40
C MET A 1 2.64 1.74 -6.38
N GLY A 2 2.73 0.69 -7.18
CA GLY A 2 1.68 0.25 -8.10
C GLY A 2 1.41 -1.24 -7.96
N TYR A 3 0.28 -1.69 -8.49
CA TYR A 3 -0.05 -3.10 -8.65
C TYR A 3 0.71 -3.74 -9.82
N ASN A 4 1.14 -2.93 -10.79
CA ASN A 4 1.95 -3.33 -11.93
C ASN A 4 2.92 -2.21 -12.33
N ALA A 5 4.06 -2.54 -12.92
CA ALA A 5 4.95 -1.58 -13.58
C ALA A 5 4.25 -0.75 -14.67
N TYR A 6 3.18 -1.27 -15.28
CA TYR A 6 2.33 -0.54 -16.23
C TYR A 6 1.35 0.45 -15.59
N ASP A 7 1.22 0.49 -14.26
CA ASP A 7 0.43 1.53 -13.58
C ASP A 7 1.11 2.90 -13.61
N LEU A 8 2.37 2.94 -14.07
CA LEU A 8 3.11 4.17 -14.29
C LEU A 8 2.92 4.63 -15.74
N SER A 9 2.47 5.87 -15.92
CA SER A 9 2.64 6.55 -17.20
C SER A 9 4.14 6.76 -17.48
N GLU A 10 4.49 6.88 -18.76
CA GLU A 10 5.86 7.10 -19.20
C GLU A 10 6.46 8.37 -18.56
N ASP A 11 5.69 9.46 -18.51
CA ASP A 11 6.06 10.70 -17.82
C ASP A 11 6.37 10.48 -16.34
N MET A 12 5.58 9.64 -15.67
CA MET A 12 5.76 9.35 -14.25
C MET A 12 7.00 8.49 -14.01
N ARG A 13 7.33 7.57 -14.93
CA ARG A 13 8.57 6.81 -14.89
C ARG A 13 9.80 7.71 -15.06
N ILE A 14 9.76 8.63 -16.02
CA ILE A 14 10.83 9.62 -16.25
C ILE A 14 11.06 10.47 -15.00
N LEU A 15 9.99 10.90 -14.32
CA LEU A 15 10.11 11.65 -13.07
C LEU A 15 10.73 10.80 -11.95
N LEU A 16 10.30 9.55 -11.79
CA LEU A 16 10.85 8.65 -10.77
C LEU A 16 12.36 8.40 -11.00
N GLU A 17 12.77 8.14 -12.24
CA GLU A 17 14.17 7.98 -12.63
C GLU A 17 14.99 9.26 -12.38
N LYS A 18 14.45 10.42 -12.79
CA LYS A 18 15.11 11.73 -12.64
C LYS A 18 15.36 12.11 -11.19
N TYR A 19 14.42 11.79 -10.30
CA TYR A 19 14.50 12.16 -8.88
C TYR A 19 14.98 11.02 -7.98
N GLN A 20 15.40 9.88 -8.55
CA GLN A 20 15.78 8.67 -7.81
C GLN A 20 14.72 8.24 -6.78
N ALA A 21 13.45 8.51 -7.09
CA ALA A 21 12.36 8.18 -6.21
C ALA A 21 12.08 6.67 -6.30
N LEU A 22 12.02 6.01 -5.15
CA LEU A 22 11.77 4.58 -5.06
C LEU A 22 10.33 4.26 -5.48
N PHE A 23 10.20 3.50 -6.57
CA PHE A 23 8.95 2.86 -6.94
C PHE A 23 9.02 1.37 -6.66
N VAL A 24 8.12 0.90 -5.80
CA VAL A 24 8.00 -0.52 -5.45
C VAL A 24 6.86 -1.13 -6.25
N ASP A 25 7.18 -2.18 -7.01
CA ASP A 25 6.23 -3.07 -7.68
C ASP A 25 5.78 -4.15 -6.69
N ALA A 26 4.51 -4.10 -6.31
CA ALA A 26 3.96 -5.02 -5.32
C ALA A 26 3.85 -6.48 -5.82
N GLN A 27 3.94 -6.75 -7.14
CA GLN A 27 3.94 -8.12 -7.67
C GLN A 27 5.29 -8.82 -7.56
N GLN A 28 6.39 -8.08 -7.64
CA GLN A 28 7.75 -8.65 -7.69
C GLN A 28 8.41 -8.76 -6.32
N GLU A 29 7.86 -8.11 -5.30
CA GLU A 29 8.36 -8.19 -3.92
C GLU A 29 8.07 -9.57 -3.30
N VAL A 30 9.11 -10.19 -2.75
CA VAL A 30 8.98 -11.39 -1.92
C VAL A 30 8.47 -10.96 -0.55
N LEU A 31 7.16 -11.09 -0.36
CA LEU A 31 6.50 -10.71 0.87
C LEU A 31 6.47 -11.87 1.87
N PRO A 32 6.73 -11.60 3.16
CA PRO A 32 6.52 -12.61 4.19
C PRO A 32 5.04 -13.01 4.23
N SER A 33 4.76 -14.28 4.51
CA SER A 33 3.39 -14.73 4.74
C SER A 33 2.92 -14.21 6.09
N ILE A 34 1.96 -13.28 6.08
CA ILE A 34 1.32 -12.75 7.28
C ILE A 34 -0.11 -13.28 7.32
N ALA A 35 -0.50 -13.86 8.46
CA ALA A 35 -1.82 -14.42 8.64
C ALA A 35 -2.91 -13.35 8.40
N ASP A 36 -3.97 -13.79 7.72
CA ASP A 36 -5.22 -13.04 7.51
C ASP A 36 -5.06 -11.69 6.81
N ALA A 37 -3.95 -11.47 6.09
CA ALA A 37 -3.77 -10.26 5.32
C ALA A 37 -4.79 -10.16 4.16
N PRO A 38 -5.45 -9.01 3.96
CA PRO A 38 -6.51 -8.90 2.94
C PRO A 38 -5.97 -9.04 1.51
N SER A 39 -4.74 -8.56 1.27
CA SER A 39 -4.07 -8.70 -0.02
C SER A 39 -2.55 -8.62 0.13
N LYS A 40 -1.82 -9.07 -0.90
CA LYS A 40 -0.36 -8.91 -0.98
C LYS A 40 0.08 -7.45 -0.85
N ARG A 41 -0.65 -6.53 -1.47
CA ARG A 41 -0.38 -5.08 -1.37
C ARG A 41 -0.42 -4.61 0.09
N ASP A 42 -1.38 -5.12 0.86
CA ASP A 42 -1.54 -4.71 2.25
C ASP A 42 -0.41 -5.26 3.14
N ILE A 43 0.08 -6.47 2.86
CA ILE A 43 1.31 -7.01 3.46
C ILE A 43 2.51 -6.09 3.17
N LEU A 44 2.65 -5.62 1.94
CA LEU A 44 3.73 -4.71 1.58
C LEU A 44 3.65 -3.39 2.36
N PHE A 45 2.46 -2.79 2.46
CA PHE A 45 2.28 -1.57 3.25
C PHE A 45 2.58 -1.80 4.73
N TYR A 46 2.09 -2.88 5.31
CA TYR A 46 2.35 -3.23 6.70
C TYR A 46 3.83 -3.43 6.99
N THR A 47 4.55 -4.10 6.09
CA THR A 47 5.97 -4.46 6.29
C THR A 47 6.91 -3.28 6.05
N LYS A 48 6.60 -2.38 5.11
CA LYS A 48 7.52 -1.33 4.67
C LYS A 48 7.21 0.05 5.24
N ALA A 49 5.96 0.35 5.58
CA ALA A 49 5.59 1.66 6.08
C ALA A 49 5.74 1.72 7.60
N ASP A 50 6.28 2.81 8.15
CA ASP A 50 6.23 3.06 9.59
C ASP A 50 4.83 3.53 10.02
N LEU A 51 4.19 4.36 9.19
CA LEU A 51 2.82 4.87 9.37
C LEU A 51 2.03 4.70 8.08
N ILE A 52 0.79 4.23 8.19
CA ILE A 52 -0.13 4.12 7.04
C ILE A 52 -1.21 5.21 7.15
N ILE A 53 -1.32 6.08 6.14
CA ILE A 53 -2.37 7.11 6.06
C ILE A 53 -3.38 6.68 5.00
N LEU A 54 -4.65 6.56 5.41
CA LEU A 54 -5.76 6.16 4.54
C LEU A 54 -6.73 7.32 4.37
N ILE A 55 -6.91 7.75 3.13
CA ILE A 55 -7.96 8.71 2.75
C ILE A 55 -9.16 7.88 2.29
N TRP A 56 -10.28 7.99 3.00
CA TRP A 56 -11.41 7.08 2.82
C TRP A 56 -12.76 7.77 2.92
N ASP A 57 -13.64 7.44 1.98
CA ASP A 57 -15.02 7.93 1.89
C ASP A 57 -16.02 7.15 2.76
N GLY A 58 -15.56 6.11 3.46
CA GLY A 58 -16.40 5.22 4.26
C GLY A 58 -17.10 4.10 3.48
N GLN A 59 -16.95 4.02 2.16
CA GLN A 59 -17.69 3.07 1.32
C GLN A 59 -16.84 1.89 0.82
N SER A 60 -15.54 2.09 0.60
CA SER A 60 -14.66 1.02 0.11
C SER A 60 -14.52 -0.16 1.10
N GLU A 61 -15.08 -1.32 0.72
CA GLU A 61 -14.97 -2.58 1.48
C GLU A 61 -13.51 -3.03 1.63
N GLY A 62 -12.69 -2.83 0.59
CA GLY A 62 -11.26 -3.14 0.64
C GLY A 62 -10.53 -2.33 1.71
N THR A 63 -10.83 -1.03 1.80
CA THR A 63 -10.27 -0.16 2.85
C THR A 63 -10.76 -0.56 4.24
N HIS A 64 -12.02 -0.96 4.36
CA HIS A 64 -12.58 -1.46 5.62
C HIS A 64 -11.88 -2.74 6.11
N ASN A 65 -11.64 -3.69 5.20
CA ASN A 65 -10.92 -4.94 5.50
C ASN A 65 -9.46 -4.67 5.87
N LEU A 66 -8.79 -3.76 5.16
CA LEU A 66 -7.45 -3.28 5.50
C LEU A 66 -7.42 -2.68 6.91
N LEU A 67 -8.34 -1.78 7.25
CA LEU A 67 -8.40 -1.15 8.57
C LEU A 67 -8.61 -2.16 9.69
N ARG A 68 -9.51 -3.12 9.50
CA ARG A 68 -9.72 -4.19 10.47
C ARG A 68 -8.43 -4.97 10.72
N TRP A 69 -7.75 -5.35 9.66
CA TRP A 69 -6.50 -6.11 9.75
C TRP A 69 -5.37 -5.29 10.39
N LEU A 70 -5.17 -4.03 10.00
CA LEU A 70 -4.16 -3.15 10.60
C LEU A 70 -4.36 -2.97 12.11
N ARG A 71 -5.62 -2.87 12.57
CA ARG A 71 -5.96 -2.81 14.00
C ARG A 71 -5.59 -4.09 14.74
N GLN A 72 -5.83 -5.27 14.14
CA GLN A 72 -5.46 -6.56 14.73
C GLN A 72 -3.95 -6.73 14.84
N GLN A 73 -3.20 -6.22 13.87
CA GLN A 73 -1.73 -6.29 13.88
C GLN A 73 -1.06 -5.18 14.71
N HIS A 74 -1.84 -4.33 15.39
CA HIS A 74 -1.33 -3.18 16.15
C HIS A 74 -0.42 -2.25 15.33
N LYS A 75 -0.71 -2.07 14.04
CA LYS A 75 0.05 -1.17 13.17
C LYS A 75 -0.40 0.27 13.34
N ASP A 76 0.54 1.20 13.37
CA ASP A 76 0.23 2.63 13.37
C ASP A 76 -0.43 3.04 12.05
N HIS A 77 -1.63 3.61 12.15
CA HIS A 77 -2.39 4.09 11.00
C HIS A 77 -3.27 5.31 11.36
N LEU A 78 -3.47 6.18 10.38
CA LEU A 78 -4.37 7.33 10.44
C LEU A 78 -5.43 7.20 9.34
N VAL A 79 -6.68 7.51 9.68
CA VAL A 79 -7.79 7.57 8.72
C VAL A 79 -8.27 9.00 8.60
N VAL A 80 -8.29 9.50 7.38
CA VAL A 80 -8.85 10.80 7.01
C VAL A 80 -10.10 10.55 6.20
N PHE A 81 -11.22 11.10 6.65
CA PHE A 81 -12.47 11.04 5.90
C PHE A 81 -12.53 12.19 4.89
N ALA A 82 -12.82 11.86 3.64
CA ALA A 82 -12.90 12.80 2.52
C ALA A 82 -14.11 12.50 1.63
#